data_AF-A0A814C7N8-F1
#
_entry.id   AF-A0A814C7N8-F1
#
_cell.length_a   1.000
_cell.length_b   1.000
_cell.length_c   1.000
_cell.angle_alpha   90.00
_cell.angle_beta   90.00
_cell.angle_gamma   90.00
#
_symmetry.space_group_name_H-M   'P 1'
#
loop_
_entity.id
_entity.type
_entity.pdbx_description
1 polymer ?
#
loop_
_entity_poly.entity_id
_entity_poly.type
_entity_poly.pdbx_seq_one_letter_code
_entity_poly.pdbx_strand_id
1 'polypeptide(L)' 'MIGIGFYRDYPFAIPLNIKYRLSVPKYNPYIELIHPDGLCGFRRNYVAICPIESPGDYQLFGRTISA' A
#
# COMPACT_ATOMS: atom_id res chain seq x y z
N MET A 1 -5.74 10.48 -5.57
CA MET A 1 -6.21 9.08 -5.41
C MET A 1 -6.63 8.60 -6.80
N ILE A 2 -6.10 7.48 -7.29
CA ILE A 2 -6.31 7.02 -8.69
C ILE A 2 -7.25 5.80 -8.76
N GLY A 3 -7.63 5.24 -7.61
CA GLY A 3 -8.66 4.20 -7.55
C GLY A 3 -8.85 3.70 -6.13
N ILE A 4 -9.94 2.96 -5.96
CA ILE A 4 -10.28 2.17 -4.78
C ILE A 4 -10.34 0.72 -5.24
N GLY A 5 -9.64 -0.20 -4.58
CA GLY A 5 -9.79 -1.63 -4.89
C GLY A 5 -8.52 -2.47 -4.81
N PHE A 6 -8.42 -3.22 -3.71
CA PHE A 6 -7.66 -4.47 -3.58
C PHE A 6 -8.18 -5.25 -2.36
N TYR A 7 -8.59 -4.51 -1.32
CA TYR A 7 -9.47 -4.86 -0.19
C TYR A 7 -10.45 -3.69 0.04
N ARG A 8 -11.50 -3.87 0.87
CA ARG A 8 -12.56 -2.86 1.13
C ARG A 8 -11.95 -1.46 1.29
N ASP A 9 -12.29 -0.56 0.36
CA ASP A 9 -11.91 0.85 0.37
C ASP A 9 -10.41 1.19 0.38
N TYR A 10 -9.54 0.30 -0.07
CA TYR A 10 -8.09 0.52 -0.06
C TYR A 10 -7.69 1.69 -1.01
N PRO A 11 -7.25 2.86 -0.50
CA PRO A 11 -6.88 3.99 -1.34
C PRO A 11 -5.52 3.75 -2.01
N PHE A 12 -5.47 3.97 -3.32
CA PHE A 12 -4.24 3.91 -4.10
C PHE A 12 -3.87 5.29 -4.67
N ALA A 13 -2.58 5.61 -4.59
CA ALA A 13 -2.01 6.83 -5.16
C ALA A 13 -0.75 6.53 -5.95
N ILE A 14 -0.55 7.28 -7.03
CA ILE A 14 0.73 7.38 -7.72
C ILE A 14 1.27 8.79 -7.45
N PRO A 15 2.53 8.96 -7.06
CA PRO A 15 3.16 10.26 -6.99
C PRO A 15 3.04 11.00 -8.33
N LEU A 16 2.48 12.22 -8.30
CA LEU A 16 2.27 13.04 -9.50
C LEU A 16 3.61 13.36 -10.17
N ASN A 17 4.59 13.77 -9.36
CA ASN A 17 5.95 14.02 -9.83
C ASN A 17 6.71 12.69 -9.97
N ILE A 18 7.21 12.44 -11.18
CA ILE A 18 7.91 11.21 -11.56
C ILE A 18 9.15 10.93 -10.73
N LYS A 19 9.81 11.99 -10.20
CA LYS A 19 11.01 11.85 -9.36
C LYS A 19 10.74 11.14 -8.04
N TYR A 20 9.48 11.10 -7.59
CA TYR A 20 9.08 10.43 -6.35
C TYR A 20 8.45 9.05 -6.59
N ARG A 21 8.45 8.56 -7.83
CA ARG A 21 7.98 7.20 -8.14
C ARG A 21 9.10 6.21 -7.83
N LEU A 22 9.12 5.76 -6.57
CA LEU A 22 9.98 4.67 -6.15
C LEU A 22 9.35 3.35 -6.62
N SER A 23 10.08 2.54 -7.40
CA SER A 23 9.62 1.23 -7.85
C SER A 23 10.16 0.14 -6.92
N VAL A 24 9.29 -0.47 -6.11
CA VAL A 24 9.69 -1.54 -5.19
C VAL A 24 9.00 -2.87 -5.54
N PRO A 25 9.70 -4.03 -5.51
CA PRO A 25 9.06 -5.33 -5.69
C PRO A 25 8.03 -5.62 -4.59
N LYS A 26 7.11 -6.56 -4.88
CA LYS A 26 6.16 -7.07 -3.89
C LYS A 26 6.83 -8.17 -3.06
N TYR A 27 6.37 -8.37 -1.82
CA TYR A 27 6.79 -9.52 -1.03
C TYR A 27 6.38 -10.84 -1.72
N ASN A 28 7.27 -11.84 -1.66
CA ASN A 28 7.03 -13.19 -2.14
C ASN A 28 7.59 -14.20 -1.11
N PRO A 29 6.77 -15.04 -0.45
CA PRO A 29 5.32 -15.23 -0.62
C PRO A 29 4.47 -14.03 -0.14
N TYR A 30 3.29 -13.87 -0.75
CA TYR A 30 2.45 -12.66 -0.67
C TYR A 30 1.39 -12.65 0.46
N ILE A 31 1.16 -13.80 1.12
CA ILE A 31 0.02 -14.02 2.03
C ILE A 31 0.40 -14.01 3.53
N GLU A 32 1.69 -14.04 3.87
CA GLU A 32 2.11 -14.28 5.27
C GLU A 32 2.17 -13.03 6.16
N LEU A 33 2.03 -11.82 5.60
CA LEU A 33 2.07 -10.56 6.36
C LEU A 33 0.66 -9.99 6.52
N ILE A 34 0.13 -10.07 7.75
CA ILE A 34 -1.06 -9.34 8.16
C ILE A 34 -0.66 -7.87 8.36
N HIS A 35 -1.23 -6.98 7.55
CA HIS A 35 -0.97 -5.55 7.66
C HIS A 35 -1.98 -4.92 8.63
N PRO A 36 -1.54 -4.26 9.71
CA PRO A 36 -2.45 -3.55 10.60
C PRO A 36 -3.15 -2.38 9.89
N ASP A 37 -4.26 -1.95 10.46
CA ASP A 37 -4.97 -0.74 10.03
C ASP A 37 -4.08 0.51 10.09
N GLY A 38 -4.20 1.36 9.06
CA GLY A 38 -3.42 2.57 8.83
C GLY A 38 -2.05 2.31 8.22
N LEU A 39 -1.66 1.06 7.95
CA LEU A 39 -0.33 0.77 7.44
C LEU A 39 -0.16 1.28 6.01
N CYS A 40 0.95 1.96 5.75
CA CYS A 40 1.30 2.49 4.44
C CYS A 40 2.42 1.68 3.81
N GLY A 41 2.25 1.35 2.54
CA GLY A 41 3.23 0.57 1.80
C GLY A 41 3.37 0.97 0.33
N PHE A 42 4.51 0.60 -0.23
CA PHE A 42 4.81 0.69 -1.65
C PHE A 42 4.50 -0.62 -2.36
N ARG A 43 3.92 -0.53 -3.54
CA ARG A 43 3.80 -1.63 -4.49
C ARG A 43 4.19 -1.14 -5.85
N ARG A 44 5.36 -1.53 -6.33
CA ARG A 44 5.94 -0.96 -7.54
C ARG A 44 5.94 0.56 -7.41
N ASN A 45 5.35 1.31 -8.34
CA ASN A 45 5.28 2.78 -8.31
C ASN A 45 4.06 3.34 -7.55
N TYR A 46 3.30 2.48 -6.87
CA TYR A 46 2.08 2.84 -6.17
C TYR A 46 2.31 2.94 -4.68
N VAL A 47 1.65 3.90 -4.06
CA VAL A 47 1.52 4.04 -2.61
C VAL A 47 0.10 3.68 -2.24
N ALA A 48 -0.04 2.95 -1.15
CA ALA A 48 -1.34 2.47 -0.72
C ALA A 48 -1.41 2.39 0.81
N ILE A 49 -2.60 2.62 1.37
CA ILE A 49 -2.85 2.65 2.81
C ILE A 49 -3.85 1.55 3.14
N CYS A 50 -3.58 0.72 4.14
CA CYS A 50 -4.53 -0.25 4.68
C CYS A 50 -5.59 0.50 5.51
N PRO A 51 -6.88 0.51 5.13
CA PRO A 51 -7.95 1.07 5.97
C PRO A 51 -8.46 0.06 7.01
N ILE A 52 -8.12 -1.22 6.83
CA ILE A 52 -8.46 -2.31 7.74
C ILE A 52 -7.30 -3.28 7.82
N GLU A 53 -7.25 -4.03 8.92
CA GLU A 53 -6.34 -5.15 9.05
C GLU A 53 -6.63 -6.17 7.93
N SER A 54 -5.63 -6.38 7.07
CA SER A 54 -5.79 -7.21 5.87
C SER A 54 -4.47 -7.82 5.43
N PRO A 55 -4.50 -9.00 4.78
CA PRO A 55 -3.31 -9.59 4.20
C PRO A 55 -2.86 -8.79 2.98
N GLY A 56 -1.55 -8.66 2.80
CA GLY A 56 -1.02 -7.98 1.62
C GLY A 56 0.49 -8.16 1.45
N ASP A 57 1.01 -7.57 0.38
CA ASP A 57 2.37 -7.80 -0.09
C ASP A 57 3.09 -6.49 -0.46
N TYR A 58 2.69 -5.40 0.17
CA TYR A 58 3.31 -4.08 0.04
C TYR A 58 4.62 -4.02 0.83
N GLN A 59 5.62 -3.33 0.28
CA GLN A 59 6.82 -2.97 1.02
C GLN A 59 6.47 -1.87 2.03
N LEU A 60 6.66 -2.16 3.31
CA LEU A 60 6.22 -1.28 4.40
C LEU A 60 7.20 -0.14 4.63
N PHE A 61 6.68 1.07 4.81
CA PHE A 61 7.50 2.24 5.14
C PHE A 61 6.97 3.06 6.31
N GLY A 62 5.70 2.89 6.71
CA GLY A 62 5.15 3.66 7.82
C GLY A 62 3.69 3.31 8.11
N ARG A 63 3.10 4.05 9.04
CA ARG A 63 1.70 3.93 9.46
C ARG A 63 1.10 5.31 9.64
N THR A 64 -0.14 5.49 9.18
CA THR A 64 -0.95 6.70 9.34
C THR A 64 -2.16 6.41 10.22
N ILE A 65 -2.95 7.44 10.50
CA ILE A 65 -4.32 7.25 10.95
C ILE A 65 -5.10 6.42 9.93
N SER A 66 -6.04 5.61 10.41
CA SER A 66 -6.96 4.84 9.55
C SER A 66 -7.67 5.80 8.59
N ALA A 67 -7.75 5.39 7.32
CA ALA A 67 -8.27 6.19 6.22
C ALA A 67 -9.77 5.97 6.02
#